data_AF-A0A4Q2DKN0-F1
#
_entry.id   AF-A0A4Q2DKN0-F1
#
_cell.length_a   1.000
_cell.length_b   1.000
_cell.length_c   1.000
_cell.angle_alpha   90.00
_cell.angle_beta   90.00
_cell.angle_gamma   90.00
#
_symmetry.space_group_name_H-M   'P 1'
#
loop_
_entity.id
_entity.type
_entity.pdbx_description
1 polymer ?
#
loop_
_entity_poly.entity_id
_entity_poly.type
_entity_poly.pdbx_seq_one_letter_code
_entity_poly.pdbx_strand_id
1 'polypeptide(L)'
;MGSTAIYSNVNGFLGGVAWALLVARICQLYPNATAGAIARRFFIIMYQWQWPQPVLLKQIEDGPLQVRVWNPRLYPSDRAHRMPIITPAYPSMCSTHNVTESTQGIMTEEFKRGADIVEKIFVGTAQWSELFGKHDFFHKYRYYLQVTASAGGEDLQMKWGGTVESRVRQLVMKLEAVDSILRAHPFVKGFDQALHCLNETEIKAVVQGEISDGVAHRKSEDIEGKEGAKTVYTTCFYIGLLIEKSPADSVGPRRLDISYPTIEFTKMVKMWDKYDEATMGICVRHIKSSGLPENVFDHGEKPSKVTQKRTKDKSSKASSELPNKQWV
;
A
#
# COMPACT_ATOMS: atom_id res chain seq x y z
N MET A 1 -15.48 4.90 3.30
CA MET A 1 -14.18 4.20 3.21
C MET A 1 -13.08 5.21 3.44
N GLY A 2 -12.04 4.88 4.22
CA GLY A 2 -11.04 5.86 4.68
C GLY A 2 -10.29 6.50 3.52
N SER A 3 -10.34 7.82 3.43
CA SER A 3 -9.82 8.58 2.29
C SER A 3 -8.30 8.47 2.12
N THR A 4 -7.56 8.08 3.16
CA THR A 4 -6.09 8.13 3.22
C THR A 4 -5.36 6.80 3.07
N ALA A 5 -6.07 5.68 2.85
CA ALA A 5 -5.46 4.34 2.68
C ALA A 5 -4.51 3.88 3.82
N ILE A 6 -4.82 4.22 5.08
CA ILE A 6 -4.07 3.77 6.28
C ILE A 6 -4.96 3.00 7.28
N TYR A 7 -6.01 2.34 6.78
CA TYR A 7 -6.94 1.55 7.59
C TYR A 7 -6.94 0.09 7.11
N SER A 8 -6.11 -0.76 7.72
CA SER A 8 -6.10 -2.23 7.55
C SER A 8 -5.09 -2.86 8.48
N ASN A 9 -5.54 -3.57 9.52
CA ASN A 9 -4.64 -4.27 10.45
C ASN A 9 -3.86 -5.40 9.76
N VAL A 10 -4.46 -6.05 8.75
CA VAL A 10 -3.84 -7.16 8.01
C VAL A 10 -2.62 -6.65 7.22
N ASN A 11 -2.74 -5.47 6.61
CA ASN A 11 -1.67 -4.84 5.83
C ASN A 11 -0.67 -4.03 6.68
N GLY A 12 -0.76 -4.12 8.02
CA GLY A 12 0.18 -3.46 8.94
C GLY A 12 -0.15 -2.00 9.27
N PHE A 13 -1.37 -1.54 8.99
CA PHE A 13 -1.90 -0.26 9.48
C PHE A 13 -2.78 -0.45 10.70
N LEU A 14 -3.42 0.62 11.19
CA LEU A 14 -4.34 0.54 12.31
C LEU A 14 -5.71 0.00 11.85
N GLY A 15 -6.27 -0.92 12.65
CA GLY A 15 -7.68 -1.33 12.56
C GLY A 15 -8.60 -0.44 13.41
N GLY A 16 -9.91 -0.69 13.34
CA GLY A 16 -10.92 0.15 14.00
C GLY A 16 -10.75 0.29 15.51
N VAL A 17 -10.42 -0.81 16.20
CA VAL A 17 -10.16 -0.78 17.65
C VAL A 17 -8.96 0.12 17.96
N ALA A 18 -7.86 0.00 17.22
CA ALA A 18 -6.67 0.82 17.44
C ALA A 18 -6.97 2.32 17.24
N TRP A 19 -7.67 2.68 16.17
CA TRP A 19 -8.12 4.07 15.94
C TRP A 19 -9.01 4.58 17.08
N ALA A 20 -9.97 3.78 17.54
CA ALA A 20 -10.85 4.13 18.65
C ALA A 20 -10.07 4.36 19.96
N LEU A 21 -9.09 3.51 20.26
CA LEU A 21 -8.23 3.66 21.43
C LEU A 21 -7.38 4.93 21.37
N LEU A 22 -6.84 5.30 20.21
CA LEU A 22 -6.12 6.57 20.05
C LEU A 22 -7.04 7.76 20.31
N VAL A 23 -8.23 7.79 19.70
CA VAL A 23 -9.21 8.87 19.90
C VAL A 23 -9.64 8.95 21.36
N ALA A 24 -9.94 7.81 22.00
CA ALA A 24 -10.29 7.74 23.41
C ALA A 24 -9.17 8.31 24.31
N ARG A 25 -7.89 8.06 23.98
CA ARG A 25 -6.76 8.64 24.71
C ARG A 25 -6.77 10.17 24.64
N ILE A 26 -7.06 10.74 23.48
CA ILE A 26 -7.15 12.20 23.32
C ILE A 26 -8.34 12.76 24.11
N CYS A 27 -9.49 12.08 24.08
CA CYS A 27 -10.65 12.48 24.89
C CYS A 27 -10.35 12.47 26.40
N GLN A 28 -9.55 11.51 26.89
CA GLN A 28 -9.10 11.51 28.30
C GLN A 28 -8.23 12.72 28.65
N LEU A 29 -7.39 13.17 27.72
CA LEU A 29 -6.52 14.34 27.91
C LEU A 29 -7.28 15.67 27.84
N TYR A 30 -8.42 15.70 27.15
CA TYR A 30 -9.22 16.92 26.92
C TYR A 30 -10.73 16.64 27.10
N PRO A 31 -11.21 16.39 28.34
CA PRO A 31 -12.56 15.89 28.60
C PRO A 31 -13.70 16.85 28.20
N ASN A 32 -13.41 18.16 28.17
CA ASN A 32 -14.41 19.20 27.86
C ASN A 32 -14.24 19.78 26.44
N ALA A 33 -13.38 19.19 25.60
CA ALA A 33 -13.13 19.70 24.26
C ALA A 33 -14.22 19.27 23.27
N THR A 34 -14.54 20.15 22.32
CA THR A 34 -15.45 19.84 21.22
C THR A 34 -14.80 18.89 20.21
N ALA A 35 -15.60 18.23 19.37
CA ALA A 35 -15.09 17.28 18.36
C ALA A 35 -14.02 17.89 17.44
N GLY A 36 -14.19 19.14 16.99
CA GLY A 36 -13.19 19.83 16.18
C GLY A 36 -11.87 20.06 16.92
N ALA A 37 -11.93 20.42 18.21
CA ALA A 37 -10.75 20.56 19.05
C ALA A 37 -10.06 19.22 19.31
N ILE A 38 -10.82 18.15 19.55
CA ILE A 38 -10.29 16.77 19.67
C ILE A 38 -9.58 16.36 18.38
N ALA A 39 -10.17 16.59 17.20
CA ALA A 39 -9.55 16.28 15.92
C ALA A 39 -8.22 17.02 15.73
N ARG A 40 -8.16 18.32 16.05
CA ARG A 40 -6.91 19.09 16.01
C ARG A 40 -5.85 18.51 16.96
N ARG A 41 -6.21 18.27 18.22
CA ARG A 41 -5.30 17.71 19.23
C ARG A 41 -4.84 16.31 18.85
N PHE A 42 -5.71 15.51 18.24
CA PHE A 42 -5.39 14.16 17.78
C PHE A 42 -4.20 14.15 16.82
N PHE A 43 -4.27 14.91 15.72
CA PHE A 43 -3.18 14.90 14.74
C PHE A 43 -1.87 15.44 15.32
N ILE A 44 -1.92 16.53 16.08
CA ILE A 44 -0.73 17.11 16.72
C ILE A 44 -0.08 16.12 17.67
N ILE A 45 -0.86 15.51 18.57
CA ILE A 45 -0.34 14.60 19.59
C ILE A 45 0.13 13.29 18.97
N MET A 46 -0.61 12.72 18.01
CA MET A 46 -0.21 11.47 17.34
C MET A 46 1.05 11.65 16.48
N TYR A 47 1.24 12.82 15.88
CA TYR A 47 2.47 13.16 15.15
C TYR A 47 3.69 13.32 16.09
N GLN A 48 3.49 13.95 17.25
CA GLN A 48 4.55 14.20 18.23
C GLN A 48 4.78 13.05 19.23
N TRP A 49 3.95 12.01 19.16
CA TRP A 49 4.00 10.89 20.09
C TRP A 49 5.35 10.17 19.99
N GLN A 50 5.97 9.90 21.14
CA GLN A 50 7.30 9.31 21.23
C GLN A 50 7.23 7.78 21.07
N TRP A 51 6.87 7.31 19.89
CA TRP A 51 6.90 5.88 19.56
C TRP A 51 8.29 5.28 19.81
N PRO A 52 8.42 4.09 20.44
CA PRO A 52 7.38 3.10 20.71
C PRO A 52 6.74 3.21 22.12
N GLN A 53 6.66 4.39 22.75
CA GLN A 53 5.92 4.55 24.01
C GLN A 53 4.45 4.12 23.82
N PRO A 54 3.90 3.24 24.70
CA PRO A 54 2.57 2.70 24.50
C PRO A 54 1.46 3.71 24.78
N VAL A 55 0.40 3.65 23.97
CA VAL A 55 -0.85 4.33 24.27
C VAL A 55 -1.69 3.43 25.18
N LEU A 56 -1.92 3.91 26.41
CA LEU A 56 -2.70 3.24 27.45
C LEU A 56 -3.93 4.08 27.82
N LEU A 57 -5.10 3.45 27.93
CA LEU A 57 -6.32 4.09 28.44
C LEU A 57 -6.48 3.95 29.96
N LYS A 58 -5.89 2.91 30.54
CA LYS A 58 -5.81 2.68 31.98
C LYS A 58 -4.51 1.94 32.29
N GLN A 59 -4.16 1.83 33.57
CA GLN A 59 -3.03 0.99 33.98
C GLN A 59 -3.31 -0.47 33.61
N ILE A 60 -2.27 -1.18 33.18
CA ILE A 60 -2.36 -2.60 32.89
C ILE A 60 -2.51 -3.32 34.23
N GLU A 61 -3.58 -4.09 34.37
CA GLU A 61 -3.89 -4.85 35.58
C GLU A 61 -3.38 -6.28 35.42
N ASP A 62 -2.81 -6.83 36.50
CA ASP A 62 -2.60 -8.27 36.63
C ASP A 62 -3.94 -8.94 36.92
N GLY A 63 -4.10 -10.18 36.44
CA GLY A 63 -5.32 -10.94 36.67
C GLY A 63 -5.03 -12.36 37.12
N PRO A 64 -6.07 -13.10 37.51
CA PRO A 64 -5.95 -14.39 38.19
C PRO A 64 -5.57 -15.54 37.25
N LEU A 65 -5.61 -15.33 35.94
CA LEU A 65 -5.33 -16.36 34.94
C LEU A 65 -3.85 -16.35 34.53
N GLN A 66 -3.28 -17.52 34.27
CA GLN A 66 -1.92 -17.64 33.72
C GLN A 66 -1.92 -17.37 32.20
N VAL A 67 -2.39 -16.19 31.81
CA VAL A 67 -2.44 -15.74 30.42
C VAL A 67 -1.40 -14.65 30.18
N ARG A 68 -0.89 -14.59 28.95
CA ARG A 68 0.09 -13.58 28.56
C ARG A 68 -0.58 -12.20 28.50
N VAL A 69 -0.06 -11.26 29.28
CA VAL A 69 -0.38 -9.84 29.22
C VAL A 69 0.76 -9.10 28.53
N TRP A 70 0.45 -8.09 27.71
CA TRP A 70 1.45 -7.31 26.99
C TRP A 70 2.49 -6.71 27.96
N ASN A 71 3.75 -7.09 27.79
CA ASN A 71 4.84 -6.64 28.65
C ASN A 71 6.17 -6.58 27.89
N PRO A 72 6.63 -5.39 27.45
CA PRO A 72 7.85 -5.23 26.66
C PRO A 72 9.15 -5.46 27.47
N ARG A 73 9.05 -5.49 28.81
CA ARG A 73 10.20 -5.81 29.68
C ARG A 73 10.46 -7.31 29.67
N LEU A 74 9.40 -8.12 29.71
CA LEU A 74 9.49 -9.57 29.77
C LEU A 74 9.59 -10.23 28.38
N TYR A 75 8.79 -9.76 27.41
CA TYR A 75 8.66 -10.44 26.12
C TYR A 75 9.36 -9.66 24.99
N PRO A 76 10.40 -10.24 24.34
CA PRO A 76 11.07 -9.59 23.21
C PRO A 76 10.15 -9.24 22.04
N SER A 77 9.12 -10.06 21.80
CA SER A 77 8.11 -9.79 20.76
C SER A 77 7.28 -8.54 21.05
N ASP A 78 6.94 -8.27 22.32
CA ASP A 78 6.24 -7.05 22.71
C ASP A 78 7.13 -5.82 22.63
N ARG A 79 8.43 -6.00 22.92
CA ARG A 79 9.45 -4.95 22.80
C ARG A 79 9.67 -4.52 21.35
N ALA A 80 9.44 -5.42 20.40
CA ALA A 80 9.58 -5.15 18.97
C ALA A 80 8.38 -4.38 18.37
N HIS A 81 7.30 -4.15 19.12
CA HIS A 81 6.16 -3.38 18.63
C HIS A 81 6.53 -1.91 18.39
N ARG A 82 6.30 -1.44 17.15
CA ARG A 82 6.67 -0.09 16.70
C ARG A 82 5.74 1.01 17.19
N MET A 83 4.43 0.75 17.15
CA MET A 83 3.40 1.71 17.60
C MET A 83 2.40 1.04 18.56
N PRO A 84 2.81 0.68 19.79
CA PRO A 84 1.98 -0.12 20.68
C PRO A 84 0.73 0.63 21.17
N ILE A 85 -0.45 0.13 20.82
CA ILE A 85 -1.75 0.64 21.27
C ILE A 85 -2.46 -0.49 22.01
N ILE A 86 -2.61 -0.34 23.33
CA ILE A 86 -2.91 -1.47 24.21
C ILE A 86 -4.41 -1.52 24.55
N THR A 87 -5.00 -2.70 24.43
CA THR A 87 -6.40 -2.92 24.79
C THR A 87 -6.58 -2.84 26.32
N PRO A 88 -7.59 -2.10 26.81
CA PRO A 88 -7.77 -1.87 28.24
C PRO A 88 -8.34 -3.09 28.98
N ALA A 89 -9.06 -3.99 28.32
CA ALA A 89 -9.61 -5.19 28.97
C ALA A 89 -8.50 -6.21 29.26
N TYR A 90 -8.61 -6.88 30.40
CA TYR A 90 -7.73 -8.00 30.75
C TYR A 90 -8.08 -9.26 29.93
N PRO A 91 -7.10 -10.01 29.41
CA PRO A 91 -5.67 -9.69 29.39
C PRO A 91 -5.35 -8.62 28.34
N SER A 92 -4.59 -7.58 28.73
CA SER A 92 -4.22 -6.50 27.82
C SER A 92 -3.28 -6.97 26.72
N MET A 93 -3.57 -6.59 25.48
CA MET A 93 -2.82 -6.98 24.29
C MET A 93 -2.52 -5.78 23.39
N CYS A 94 -1.51 -5.90 22.53
CA CYS A 94 -1.21 -4.89 21.52
C CYS A 94 -2.13 -5.06 20.30
N SER A 95 -2.97 -4.05 20.04
CA SER A 95 -3.89 -4.02 18.90
C SER A 95 -3.21 -3.70 17.55
N THR A 96 -1.92 -3.38 17.57
CA THR A 96 -1.12 -2.89 16.43
C THR A 96 0.20 -3.65 16.26
N HIS A 97 0.23 -4.92 16.67
CA HIS A 97 1.39 -5.80 16.53
C HIS A 97 1.86 -6.00 15.07
N ASN A 98 1.01 -5.69 14.09
CA ASN A 98 1.32 -5.79 12.66
C ASN A 98 2.00 -4.54 12.06
N VAL A 99 2.20 -3.46 12.82
CA VAL A 99 2.82 -2.24 12.27
C VAL A 99 4.30 -2.50 11.91
N THR A 100 4.67 -2.20 10.66
CA THR A 100 6.03 -2.34 10.12
C THR A 100 6.75 -0.99 10.08
N GLU A 101 8.00 -0.96 9.61
CA GLU A 101 8.75 0.29 9.45
C GLU A 101 8.09 1.24 8.47
N SER A 102 7.74 0.71 7.31
CA SER A 102 7.13 1.46 6.22
C SER A 102 5.77 2.00 6.65
N THR A 103 4.91 1.16 7.24
CA THR A 103 3.57 1.59 7.64
C THR A 103 3.60 2.60 8.78
N GLN A 104 4.53 2.46 9.74
CA GLN A 104 4.79 3.50 10.75
C GLN A 104 5.19 4.82 10.08
N GLY A 105 6.14 4.81 9.15
CA GLY A 105 6.57 6.02 8.43
C GLY A 105 5.44 6.69 7.65
N ILE A 106 4.59 5.89 7.00
CA ILE A 106 3.41 6.38 6.26
C ILE A 106 2.40 7.02 7.21
N MET A 107 2.09 6.37 8.33
CA MET A 107 1.15 6.91 9.32
C MET A 107 1.68 8.18 9.96
N THR A 108 2.97 8.26 10.27
CA THR A 108 3.61 9.48 10.77
C THR A 108 3.50 10.64 9.77
N GLU A 109 3.69 10.39 8.47
CA GLU A 109 3.47 11.38 7.42
C GLU A 109 2.02 11.84 7.33
N GLU A 110 1.06 10.91 7.42
CA GLU A 110 -0.36 11.25 7.42
C GLU A 110 -0.79 12.00 8.68
N PHE A 111 -0.21 11.69 9.86
CA PHE A 111 -0.43 12.48 11.06
C PHE A 111 0.09 13.90 10.92
N LYS A 112 1.28 14.06 10.32
CA LYS A 112 1.85 15.38 10.03
C LYS A 112 0.96 16.16 9.05
N ARG A 113 0.59 15.55 7.92
CA ARG A 113 -0.31 16.15 6.93
C ARG A 113 -1.62 16.58 7.58
N GLY A 114 -2.20 15.70 8.41
CA GLY A 114 -3.41 16.00 9.16
C GLY A 114 -3.23 17.18 10.09
N ALA A 115 -2.11 17.25 10.84
CA ALA A 115 -1.78 18.35 11.74
C ALA A 115 -1.66 19.70 10.99
N ASP A 116 -0.98 19.70 9.84
CA ASP A 116 -0.82 20.89 9.01
C ASP A 116 -2.17 21.39 8.45
N ILE A 117 -3.06 20.47 8.03
CA ILE A 117 -4.38 20.82 7.49
C ILE A 117 -5.29 21.34 8.60
N VAL A 118 -5.39 20.66 9.74
CA VAL A 118 -6.27 21.11 10.83
C VAL A 118 -5.82 22.45 11.41
N GLU A 119 -4.52 22.75 11.40
CA GLU A 119 -4.05 24.08 11.79
C GLU A 119 -4.56 25.16 10.83
N LYS A 120 -4.48 24.93 9.51
CA LYS A 120 -5.04 25.84 8.50
C LYS A 120 -6.55 26.01 8.63
N ILE A 121 -7.28 24.94 8.91
CA ILE A 121 -8.73 24.99 9.16
C ILE A 121 -9.05 25.92 10.33
N PHE A 122 -8.30 25.81 11.44
CA PHE A 122 -8.52 26.65 12.62
C PHE A 122 -8.12 28.11 12.42
N VAL A 123 -7.18 28.39 11.50
CA VAL A 123 -6.85 29.76 11.06
C VAL A 123 -7.84 30.28 10.01
N GLY A 124 -8.74 29.43 9.51
CA GLY A 124 -9.76 29.80 8.51
C GLY A 124 -9.25 29.84 7.07
N THR A 125 -8.10 29.21 6.77
CA THR A 125 -7.47 29.20 5.44
C THR A 125 -7.65 27.88 4.68
N ALA A 126 -8.32 26.89 5.28
CA ALA A 126 -8.63 25.60 4.67
C ALA A 126 -10.00 25.09 5.13
N GLN A 127 -10.54 24.09 4.43
CA GLN A 127 -11.82 23.45 4.74
C GLN A 127 -11.64 22.01 5.22
N TRP A 128 -12.60 21.49 6.01
CA TRP A 128 -12.58 20.10 6.49
C TRP A 128 -12.55 19.07 5.36
N SER A 129 -13.11 19.40 4.19
CA SER A 129 -13.06 18.54 3.00
C SER A 129 -11.63 18.21 2.56
N GLU A 130 -10.67 19.12 2.77
CA GLU A 130 -9.26 18.90 2.43
C GLU A 130 -8.61 17.81 3.29
N LEU A 131 -9.00 17.71 4.57
CA LEU A 131 -8.53 16.66 5.46
C LEU A 131 -8.94 15.27 4.94
N PHE A 132 -10.18 15.18 4.47
CA PHE A 132 -10.80 13.96 3.93
C PHE A 132 -10.56 13.77 2.44
N GLY A 133 -9.64 14.53 1.84
CA GLY A 133 -9.22 14.34 0.46
C GLY A 133 -8.73 12.91 0.22
N LYS A 134 -9.03 12.39 -0.97
CA LYS A 134 -8.64 11.04 -1.40
C LYS A 134 -7.11 10.94 -1.50
N HIS A 135 -6.58 9.77 -1.14
CA HIS A 135 -5.18 9.42 -1.29
C HIS A 135 -4.74 9.43 -2.75
N ASP A 136 -3.46 9.63 -2.97
CA ASP A 136 -2.81 9.63 -4.28
C ASP A 136 -1.96 8.36 -4.49
N PHE A 137 -2.23 7.26 -3.76
CA PHE A 137 -1.40 6.04 -3.76
C PHE A 137 -0.91 5.59 -5.14
N PHE A 138 -1.80 5.50 -6.14
CA PHE A 138 -1.48 5.05 -7.52
C PHE A 138 -0.83 6.12 -8.41
N HIS A 139 -0.69 7.35 -7.90
CA HIS A 139 0.05 8.44 -8.52
C HIS A 139 1.35 8.78 -7.76
N LYS A 140 1.47 8.36 -6.49
CA LYS A 140 2.56 8.70 -5.57
C LYS A 140 3.88 8.00 -5.89
N TYR A 141 3.85 6.77 -6.40
CA TYR A 141 5.05 5.97 -6.63
C TYR A 141 5.35 5.80 -8.12
N ARG A 142 6.63 5.71 -8.46
CA ARG A 142 7.06 5.40 -9.83
C ARG A 142 7.02 3.90 -10.13
N TYR A 143 7.21 3.09 -9.09
CA TYR A 143 7.32 1.64 -9.17
C TYR A 143 6.38 1.00 -8.17
N TYR A 144 5.76 -0.10 -8.59
CA TYR A 144 4.86 -0.89 -7.77
C TYR A 144 5.24 -2.37 -7.88
N LEU A 145 4.97 -3.11 -6.82
CA LEU A 145 4.94 -4.56 -6.85
C LEU A 145 3.48 -4.99 -6.89
N GLN A 146 3.09 -5.74 -7.92
CA GLN A 146 1.79 -6.36 -8.08
C GLN A 146 1.88 -7.81 -7.60
N VAL A 147 1.03 -8.19 -6.65
CA VAL A 147 0.89 -9.56 -6.16
C VAL A 147 -0.48 -10.07 -6.61
N THR A 148 -0.50 -11.05 -7.50
CA THR A 148 -1.72 -11.60 -8.07
C THR A 148 -1.93 -13.02 -7.56
N ALA A 149 -3.01 -13.22 -6.80
CA ALA A 149 -3.53 -14.54 -6.46
C ALA A 149 -4.61 -14.90 -7.47
N SER A 150 -4.58 -16.11 -8.03
CA SER A 150 -5.58 -16.57 -9.00
C SER A 150 -6.09 -17.98 -8.69
N ALA A 151 -7.34 -18.26 -8.99
CA ALA A 151 -7.93 -19.59 -8.88
C ALA A 151 -9.05 -19.82 -9.91
N GLY A 152 -9.34 -21.08 -10.21
CA GLY A 152 -10.39 -21.48 -11.17
C GLY A 152 -11.83 -21.39 -10.66
N GLY A 153 -12.05 -21.07 -9.38
CA GLY A 153 -13.39 -20.99 -8.79
C GLY A 153 -13.49 -19.88 -7.74
N GLU A 154 -14.67 -19.29 -7.62
CA GLU A 154 -14.93 -18.11 -6.78
C GLU A 154 -14.70 -18.40 -5.29
N ASP A 155 -15.30 -19.47 -4.75
CA ASP A 155 -15.14 -19.87 -3.35
C ASP A 155 -13.69 -20.21 -2.99
N LEU A 156 -12.97 -20.81 -3.94
CA LEU A 156 -11.55 -21.13 -3.77
C LEU A 156 -10.72 -19.84 -3.81
N GLN A 157 -11.03 -18.92 -4.73
CA GLN A 157 -10.36 -17.63 -4.82
C GLN A 157 -10.56 -16.78 -3.58
N MET A 158 -11.75 -16.77 -2.98
CA MET A 158 -12.00 -16.03 -1.74
C MET A 158 -11.05 -16.50 -0.62
N LYS A 159 -10.89 -17.82 -0.46
CA LYS A 159 -9.99 -18.42 0.53
C LYS A 159 -8.53 -18.18 0.17
N TRP A 160 -8.19 -18.29 -1.11
CA TRP A 160 -6.83 -18.12 -1.60
C TRP A 160 -6.34 -16.68 -1.51
N GLY A 161 -7.12 -15.75 -2.05
CA GLY A 161 -6.91 -14.31 -1.98
C GLY A 161 -6.75 -13.85 -0.55
N GLY A 162 -7.63 -14.27 0.37
CA GLY A 162 -7.51 -13.96 1.80
C GLY A 162 -6.24 -14.54 2.46
N THR A 163 -5.83 -15.75 2.06
CA THR A 163 -4.57 -16.36 2.53
C THR A 163 -3.36 -15.56 2.05
N VAL A 164 -3.34 -15.14 0.78
CA VAL A 164 -2.29 -14.30 0.22
C VAL A 164 -2.28 -12.93 0.91
N GLU A 165 -3.44 -12.29 1.06
CA GLU A 165 -3.61 -10.99 1.75
C GLU A 165 -3.01 -11.03 3.15
N SER A 166 -3.32 -12.07 3.93
CA SER A 166 -2.82 -12.24 5.30
C SER A 166 -1.29 -12.29 5.41
N ARG A 167 -0.60 -12.54 4.30
CA ARG A 167 0.86 -12.69 4.22
C ARG A 167 1.54 -11.54 3.48
N VAL A 168 0.82 -10.64 2.81
CA VAL A 168 1.39 -9.48 2.09
C VAL A 168 2.29 -8.65 3.00
N ARG A 169 1.91 -8.48 4.26
CA ARG A 169 2.74 -7.80 5.27
C ARG A 169 4.12 -8.44 5.45
N GLN A 170 4.24 -9.76 5.34
CA GLN A 170 5.53 -10.45 5.45
C GLN A 170 6.45 -10.13 4.27
N LEU A 171 5.87 -9.93 3.07
CA LEU A 171 6.61 -9.44 1.92
C LEU A 171 7.09 -7.99 2.15
N VAL A 172 6.24 -7.12 2.69
CA VAL A 172 6.62 -5.74 3.06
C VAL A 172 7.81 -5.73 4.03
N MET A 173 7.78 -6.54 5.09
CA MET A 173 8.90 -6.65 6.05
C MET A 173 10.19 -7.14 5.40
N LYS A 174 10.12 -8.05 4.42
CA LYS A 174 11.30 -8.51 3.67
C LYS A 174 11.82 -7.45 2.69
N LEU A 175 10.93 -6.66 2.09
CA LEU A 175 11.30 -5.54 1.22
C LEU A 175 11.96 -4.40 2.00
N GLU A 176 11.54 -4.15 3.24
CA GLU A 176 12.18 -3.18 4.16
C GLU A 176 13.65 -3.52 4.45
N ALA A 177 14.01 -4.80 4.40
CA ALA A 177 15.39 -5.24 4.61
C ALA A 177 16.29 -5.11 3.36
N VAL A 178 15.75 -4.65 2.23
CA VAL A 178 16.53 -4.41 1.01
C VAL A 178 17.05 -2.98 1.02
N ASP A 179 18.37 -2.79 1.15
CA ASP A 179 19.01 -1.47 1.33
C ASP A 179 18.58 -0.38 0.34
N SER A 180 18.28 -0.76 -0.91
CA SER A 180 17.87 0.19 -1.95
C SER A 180 16.40 0.64 -1.86
N ILE A 181 15.58 -0.03 -1.05
CA ILE A 181 14.17 0.28 -0.84
C ILE A 181 14.05 1.16 0.42
N LEU A 182 13.74 2.44 0.21
CA LEU A 182 13.50 3.39 1.30
C LEU A 182 12.13 3.18 1.96
N ARG A 183 11.14 2.67 1.19
CA ARG A 183 9.81 2.39 1.71
C ARG A 183 9.04 1.41 0.83
N ALA A 184 8.36 0.47 1.46
CA ALA A 184 7.39 -0.43 0.85
C ALA A 184 5.98 -0.13 1.39
N HIS A 185 5.13 0.54 0.60
CA HIS A 185 3.79 0.96 1.00
C HIS A 185 2.74 -0.05 0.50
N PRO A 186 2.23 -0.97 1.33
CA PRO A 186 1.13 -1.85 0.92
C PRO A 186 -0.17 -1.05 0.77
N PHE A 187 -0.89 -1.24 -0.33
CA PHE A 187 -2.24 -0.72 -0.45
C PHE A 187 -3.20 -1.53 0.43
N VAL A 188 -4.21 -0.88 0.99
CA VAL A 188 -5.07 -1.47 2.03
C VAL A 188 -6.12 -2.45 1.52
N LYS A 189 -6.32 -2.54 0.20
CA LYS A 189 -7.40 -3.30 -0.42
C LYS A 189 -6.88 -4.15 -1.59
N GLY A 190 -7.39 -5.38 -1.72
CA GLY A 190 -7.25 -6.20 -2.93
C GLY A 190 -8.23 -5.78 -4.03
N PHE A 191 -7.85 -6.02 -5.28
CA PHE A 191 -8.68 -5.80 -6.46
C PHE A 191 -9.12 -7.14 -7.01
N ASP A 192 -10.38 -7.50 -6.77
CA ASP A 192 -10.97 -8.74 -7.24
C ASP A 192 -11.49 -8.58 -8.67
N GLN A 193 -11.23 -9.58 -9.54
CA GLN A 193 -11.72 -9.63 -10.90
C GLN A 193 -12.07 -11.06 -11.30
N ALA A 194 -13.20 -11.24 -11.98
CA ALA A 194 -13.52 -12.45 -12.74
C ALA A 194 -13.13 -12.20 -14.20
N LEU A 195 -12.14 -12.93 -14.69
CA LEU A 195 -11.56 -12.74 -16.03
C LEU A 195 -11.92 -13.92 -16.91
N HIS A 196 -12.66 -13.65 -17.98
CA HIS A 196 -13.15 -14.67 -18.90
C HIS A 196 -12.11 -14.89 -20.00
N CYS A 197 -11.48 -16.06 -20.05
CA CYS A 197 -10.43 -16.42 -21.00
C CYS A 197 -10.96 -17.39 -22.07
N LEU A 198 -10.54 -17.23 -23.32
CA LEU A 198 -10.97 -18.04 -24.47
C LEU A 198 -10.09 -19.27 -24.70
N ASN A 199 -8.83 -19.22 -24.26
CA ASN A 199 -7.85 -20.27 -24.51
C ASN A 199 -6.80 -20.33 -23.41
N GLU A 200 -5.98 -21.38 -23.42
CA GLU A 200 -4.92 -21.57 -22.43
C GLU A 200 -3.87 -20.45 -22.40
N THR A 201 -3.66 -19.75 -23.51
CA THR A 201 -2.67 -18.66 -23.58
C THR A 201 -3.15 -17.47 -22.75
N GLU A 202 -4.42 -17.11 -22.87
CA GLU A 202 -5.03 -16.06 -22.04
C GLU A 202 -5.08 -16.47 -20.56
N ILE A 203 -5.40 -17.74 -20.26
CA ILE A 203 -5.37 -18.25 -18.88
C ILE A 203 -3.96 -18.10 -18.28
N LYS A 204 -2.92 -18.51 -19.00
CA LYS A 204 -1.52 -18.40 -18.55
C LYS A 204 -1.12 -16.94 -18.33
N ALA A 205 -1.52 -16.04 -19.23
CA ALA A 205 -1.25 -14.60 -19.07
C ALA A 205 -1.94 -14.03 -17.82
N VAL A 206 -3.23 -14.34 -17.60
CA VAL A 206 -3.99 -13.88 -16.43
C VAL A 206 -3.39 -14.40 -15.13
N VAL A 207 -3.01 -15.68 -15.07
CA VAL A 207 -2.36 -16.29 -13.89
C VAL A 207 -0.99 -15.62 -13.62
N GLN A 208 -0.30 -15.17 -14.66
CA GLN A 208 0.91 -14.36 -14.55
C GLN A 208 0.63 -12.87 -14.26
N GLY A 209 -0.62 -12.47 -14.02
CA GLY A 209 -0.99 -11.08 -13.75
C GLY A 209 -0.91 -10.16 -14.97
N GLU A 210 -0.88 -10.72 -16.18
CA GLU A 210 -0.96 -10.01 -17.46
C GLU A 210 -2.39 -10.08 -18.00
N ILE A 211 -3.08 -8.94 -17.92
CA ILE A 211 -4.46 -8.82 -18.39
C ILE A 211 -4.43 -7.97 -19.66
N SER A 212 -4.80 -8.57 -20.80
CA SER A 212 -4.97 -7.82 -22.05
C SER A 212 -6.28 -7.03 -22.03
N ASP A 213 -6.36 -5.93 -22.80
CA ASP A 213 -7.57 -5.13 -22.90
C ASP A 213 -8.78 -5.95 -23.33
N GLY A 214 -8.57 -6.93 -24.22
CA GLY A 214 -9.59 -7.86 -24.67
C GLY A 214 -10.13 -8.76 -23.57
N VAL A 215 -9.30 -9.20 -22.62
CA VAL A 215 -9.72 -10.02 -21.47
C VAL A 215 -10.37 -9.13 -20.39
N ALA A 216 -9.84 -7.93 -20.16
CA ALA A 216 -10.33 -7.01 -19.13
C ALA A 216 -11.79 -6.56 -19.35
N HIS A 217 -12.23 -6.47 -20.61
CA HIS A 217 -13.57 -6.01 -20.98
C HIS A 217 -14.51 -7.14 -21.42
N ARG A 218 -14.02 -8.38 -21.45
CA ARG A 218 -14.83 -9.53 -21.86
C ARG A 218 -15.86 -9.86 -20.80
N LYS A 219 -17.06 -10.25 -21.22
CA LYS A 219 -18.14 -10.67 -20.34
C LYS A 219 -18.29 -12.20 -20.32
N SER A 220 -19.07 -12.69 -19.37
CA SER A 220 -19.42 -14.11 -19.24
C SER A 220 -20.08 -14.68 -20.50
N GLU A 221 -20.93 -13.88 -21.16
CA GLU A 221 -21.67 -14.31 -22.35
C GLU A 221 -20.72 -14.56 -23.55
N ASP A 222 -19.59 -13.84 -23.60
CA ASP A 222 -18.64 -13.92 -24.71
C ASP A 222 -17.86 -15.24 -24.75
N ILE A 223 -17.89 -16.01 -23.65
CA ILE A 223 -17.20 -17.31 -23.55
C ILE A 223 -18.16 -18.51 -23.59
N GLU A 224 -19.47 -18.27 -23.62
CA GLU A 224 -20.47 -19.34 -23.61
C GLU A 224 -20.37 -20.21 -24.89
N GLY A 225 -20.36 -21.54 -24.70
CA GLY A 225 -20.27 -22.49 -25.81
C GLY A 225 -18.90 -22.56 -26.52
N LYS A 226 -17.89 -21.82 -26.05
CA LYS A 226 -16.54 -21.86 -26.64
C LYS A 226 -15.68 -22.92 -25.96
N GLU A 227 -15.24 -23.89 -26.76
CA GLU A 227 -14.36 -24.96 -26.29
C GLU A 227 -13.03 -24.40 -25.77
N GLY A 228 -12.62 -24.81 -24.57
CA GLY A 228 -11.40 -24.33 -23.91
C GLY A 228 -11.52 -23.01 -23.16
N ALA A 229 -12.67 -22.32 -23.24
CA ALA A 229 -12.89 -21.08 -22.52
C ALA A 229 -13.17 -21.34 -21.03
N LYS A 230 -12.58 -20.52 -20.14
CA LYS A 230 -12.68 -20.64 -18.69
C LYS A 230 -12.67 -19.28 -18.02
N THR A 231 -13.38 -19.17 -16.90
CA THR A 231 -13.28 -18.01 -16.01
C THR A 231 -12.16 -18.23 -15.01
N VAL A 232 -11.29 -17.23 -14.85
CA VAL A 232 -10.24 -17.19 -13.83
C VAL A 232 -10.55 -16.07 -12.87
N TYR A 233 -10.64 -16.39 -11.59
CA TYR A 233 -10.86 -15.41 -10.54
C TYR A 233 -9.50 -14.95 -10.01
N THR A 234 -9.32 -13.65 -9.87
CA THR A 234 -8.06 -13.05 -9.43
C THR A 234 -8.27 -12.01 -8.36
N THR A 235 -7.29 -11.87 -7.47
CA THR A 235 -7.21 -10.79 -6.48
C THR A 235 -5.81 -10.20 -6.59
N CYS A 236 -5.72 -8.93 -6.94
CA CYS A 236 -4.45 -8.20 -7.08
C CYS A 236 -4.21 -7.29 -5.88
N PHE A 237 -3.03 -7.37 -5.27
CA PHE A 237 -2.55 -6.47 -4.23
C PHE A 237 -1.38 -5.63 -4.77
N TYR A 238 -1.23 -4.41 -4.28
CA TYR A 238 -0.19 -3.48 -4.73
C TYR A 238 0.66 -3.00 -3.57
N ILE A 239 1.97 -2.94 -3.79
CA ILE A 239 2.93 -2.31 -2.88
C ILE A 239 3.65 -1.21 -3.65
N GLY A 240 3.48 0.04 -3.25
CA GLY A 240 4.23 1.17 -3.79
C GLY A 240 5.67 1.15 -3.28
N LEU A 241 6.65 1.31 -4.17
CA LEU A 241 8.07 1.26 -3.83
C LEU A 241 8.68 2.66 -3.95
N LEU A 242 9.22 3.16 -2.84
CA LEU A 242 10.14 4.29 -2.85
C LEU A 242 11.57 3.73 -2.84
N ILE A 243 12.29 3.95 -3.94
CA ILE A 243 13.64 3.43 -4.15
C ILE A 243 14.62 4.60 -4.04
N GLU A 244 15.76 4.36 -3.40
CA GLU A 244 16.84 5.33 -3.31
C GLU A 244 17.34 5.74 -4.70
N LYS A 245 17.60 7.04 -4.89
CA LYS A 245 18.24 7.51 -6.14
C LYS A 245 19.66 6.96 -6.20
N SER A 246 20.10 6.58 -7.40
CA SER A 246 21.49 6.17 -7.61
C SER A 246 22.43 7.31 -7.20
N PRO A 247 23.51 7.04 -6.45
CA PRO A 247 24.56 8.02 -6.19
C PRO A 247 25.07 8.62 -7.51
N ALA A 248 25.46 9.90 -7.50
CA ALA A 248 25.90 10.60 -8.71
C ALA A 248 27.11 9.90 -9.40
N ASP A 249 27.90 9.17 -8.64
CA ASP A 249 29.13 8.51 -9.08
C ASP A 249 28.92 7.04 -9.53
N SER A 250 27.69 6.52 -9.48
CA SER A 250 27.42 5.14 -9.87
C SER A 250 27.46 4.98 -11.40
N VAL A 251 28.41 4.21 -11.92
CA VAL A 251 28.50 3.88 -13.34
C VAL A 251 27.66 2.62 -13.61
N GLY A 252 26.50 2.81 -14.26
CA GLY A 252 25.66 1.71 -14.75
C GLY A 252 24.23 1.69 -14.17
N PRO A 253 23.30 0.93 -14.78
CA PRO A 253 21.94 0.80 -14.29
C PRO A 253 21.89 -0.03 -12.99
N ARG A 254 21.53 0.59 -11.86
CA ARG A 254 21.26 -0.12 -10.60
C ARG A 254 20.07 -1.06 -10.82
N ARG A 255 20.30 -2.37 -10.81
CA ARG A 255 19.22 -3.37 -10.77
C ARG A 255 18.74 -3.48 -9.32
N LEU A 256 17.48 -3.16 -9.09
CA LEU A 256 16.81 -3.51 -7.85
C LEU A 256 16.59 -5.03 -7.86
N ASP A 257 17.34 -5.75 -7.03
CA ASP A 257 17.10 -7.17 -6.82
C ASP A 257 16.15 -7.38 -5.65
N ILE A 258 14.94 -7.83 -5.96
CA ILE A 258 13.90 -8.22 -4.99
C ILE A 258 13.58 -9.71 -5.09
N SER A 259 14.42 -10.50 -5.77
CA SER A 259 14.17 -11.92 -6.01
C SER A 259 14.08 -12.70 -4.71
N TYR A 260 14.95 -12.44 -3.73
CA TYR A 260 14.89 -13.11 -2.44
C TYR A 260 13.58 -12.84 -1.67
N PRO A 261 13.17 -11.58 -1.43
CA PRO A 261 11.87 -11.28 -0.82
C PRO A 261 10.68 -11.93 -1.53
N THR A 262 10.63 -11.87 -2.87
CA THR A 262 9.50 -12.40 -3.64
C THR A 262 9.46 -13.92 -3.65
N ILE A 263 10.62 -14.60 -3.82
CA ILE A 263 10.72 -16.07 -3.78
C ILE A 263 10.30 -16.59 -2.40
N GLU A 264 10.81 -15.98 -1.32
CA GLU A 264 10.47 -16.40 0.04
C GLU A 264 9.00 -16.17 0.36
N PHE A 265 8.42 -15.07 -0.11
CA PHE A 265 6.99 -14.84 0.02
C PHE A 265 6.17 -15.88 -0.76
N THR A 266 6.53 -16.17 -2.02
CA THR A 266 5.87 -17.20 -2.83
C THR A 266 5.94 -18.56 -2.16
N LYS A 267 7.12 -18.98 -1.67
CA LYS A 267 7.25 -20.23 -0.90
C LYS A 267 6.35 -20.23 0.32
N MET A 268 6.38 -19.13 1.09
CA MET A 268 5.56 -19.00 2.29
C MET A 268 4.09 -19.21 1.95
N VAL A 269 3.49 -18.45 1.02
CA VAL A 269 2.05 -18.59 0.70
C VAL A 269 1.69 -19.99 0.20
N LYS A 270 2.58 -20.65 -0.54
CA LYS A 270 2.40 -22.04 -1.02
C LYS A 270 2.43 -23.09 0.10
N MET A 271 2.89 -22.76 1.31
CA MET A 271 2.80 -23.65 2.48
C MET A 271 1.39 -23.73 3.09
N TRP A 272 0.40 -23.05 2.51
CA TRP A 272 -0.97 -23.25 2.93
C TRP A 272 -1.41 -24.69 2.66
N ASP A 273 -2.05 -25.34 3.63
CA ASP A 273 -2.41 -26.77 3.61
C ASP A 273 -3.36 -27.14 2.47
N LYS A 274 -4.11 -26.16 1.95
CA LYS A 274 -5.05 -26.33 0.83
C LYS A 274 -4.52 -25.80 -0.50
N TYR A 275 -3.25 -25.42 -0.57
CA TYR A 275 -2.65 -24.96 -1.80
C TYR A 275 -2.55 -26.11 -2.82
N ASP A 276 -3.06 -25.88 -4.02
CA ASP A 276 -2.97 -26.79 -5.16
C ASP A 276 -2.41 -26.05 -6.37
N GLU A 277 -1.23 -26.44 -6.84
CA GLU A 277 -0.54 -25.80 -7.96
C GLU A 277 -1.26 -25.96 -9.30
N ALA A 278 -2.14 -26.96 -9.45
CA ALA A 278 -2.91 -27.16 -10.68
C ALA A 278 -4.08 -26.17 -10.80
N THR A 279 -4.64 -25.70 -9.67
CA THR A 279 -5.86 -24.89 -9.64
C THR A 279 -5.64 -23.48 -9.08
N MET A 280 -4.47 -23.22 -8.48
CA MET A 280 -4.15 -21.98 -7.79
C MET A 280 -2.82 -21.40 -8.27
N GLY A 281 -2.82 -20.10 -8.56
CA GLY A 281 -1.67 -19.35 -9.00
C GLY A 281 -1.29 -18.24 -8.03
N ILE A 282 0.01 -17.95 -7.96
CA ILE A 282 0.56 -16.78 -7.31
C ILE A 282 1.65 -16.19 -8.19
N CYS A 283 1.51 -14.92 -8.53
CA CYS A 283 2.50 -14.17 -9.29
C CYS A 283 2.88 -12.89 -8.55
N VAL A 284 4.18 -12.54 -8.60
CA VAL A 284 4.68 -11.27 -8.06
C VAL A 284 5.43 -10.56 -9.18
N ARG A 285 4.93 -9.40 -9.60
CA ARG A 285 5.48 -8.62 -10.73
C ARG A 285 5.89 -7.24 -10.31
N HIS A 286 7.05 -6.81 -10.79
CA HIS A 286 7.48 -5.43 -10.68
C HIS A 286 6.97 -4.65 -11.89
N ILE A 287 6.17 -3.61 -11.64
CA ILE A 287 5.56 -2.78 -12.67
C ILE A 287 5.92 -1.30 -12.44
N LYS A 288 5.98 -0.52 -13.52
CA LYS A 288 6.05 0.94 -13.43
C LYS A 288 4.64 1.51 -13.24
N SER A 289 4.52 2.74 -12.77
CA SER A 289 3.23 3.45 -12.67
C SER A 289 2.43 3.47 -13.98
N SER A 290 3.13 3.51 -15.12
CA SER A 290 2.51 3.45 -16.45
C SER A 290 1.94 2.08 -16.84
N GLY A 291 2.28 1.02 -16.08
CA GLY A 291 1.78 -0.34 -16.27
C GLY A 291 0.72 -0.73 -15.24
N LEU A 292 0.24 0.22 -14.43
CA LEU A 292 -0.91 -0.01 -13.55
C LEU A 292 -2.17 -0.19 -14.39
N PRO A 293 -3.01 -1.20 -14.10
CA PRO A 293 -4.24 -1.44 -14.84
C PRO A 293 -5.29 -0.37 -14.53
N GLU A 294 -6.23 -0.16 -15.45
CA GLU A 294 -7.23 0.91 -15.31
C GLU A 294 -8.15 0.74 -14.10
N ASN A 295 -8.40 -0.51 -13.68
CA ASN A 295 -9.29 -0.82 -12.55
C ASN A 295 -8.78 -0.35 -11.18
N VAL A 296 -7.52 0.09 -11.07
CA VAL A 296 -7.00 0.68 -9.83
C VAL A 296 -7.29 2.18 -9.70
N PHE A 297 -7.75 2.81 -10.78
CA PHE A 297 -8.10 4.22 -10.82
C PHE A 297 -9.61 4.39 -10.74
N ASP A 298 -10.07 5.46 -10.08
CA ASP A 298 -11.50 5.78 -10.05
C ASP A 298 -11.96 6.32 -11.42
N HIS A 299 -13.26 6.30 -11.68
CA HIS A 299 -13.85 6.83 -12.91
C HIS A 299 -13.37 8.27 -13.19
N GLY A 300 -12.61 8.44 -14.28
CA GLY A 300 -12.07 9.73 -14.73
C GLY A 300 -10.62 10.00 -14.35
N GLU A 301 -10.04 9.23 -13.43
CA GLU A 301 -8.60 9.23 -13.18
C GLU A 301 -7.88 8.43 -14.28
N LYS A 302 -6.73 8.94 -14.74
CA LYS A 302 -5.87 8.26 -15.72
C LYS A 302 -4.51 7.96 -15.10
N PRO A 303 -3.79 6.94 -15.61
CA PRO A 303 -2.38 6.75 -15.27
C PRO A 303 -1.59 8.04 -15.52
N SER A 304 -0.59 8.31 -14.70
CA SER A 304 0.31 9.43 -14.91
C SER A 304 0.97 9.31 -16.30
N LYS A 305 0.66 10.24 -17.20
CA LYS A 305 1.20 10.24 -18.57
C LYS A 305 2.72 10.28 -18.49
N VAL A 306 3.40 9.33 -19.15
CA VAL A 306 4.84 9.40 -19.36
C VAL A 306 5.13 10.70 -20.10
N THR A 307 5.79 11.65 -19.45
CA THR A 307 6.31 12.84 -20.14
C THR A 307 7.37 12.35 -21.13
N GLN A 308 6.97 12.10 -22.37
CA GLN A 308 7.93 11.90 -23.45
C GLN A 308 8.76 13.19 -23.50
N LYS A 309 10.03 13.08 -23.11
CA LYS A 309 11.01 14.15 -23.37
C LYS A 309 10.99 14.37 -24.87
N ARG A 310 10.42 15.50 -25.29
CA ARG A 310 10.46 15.99 -26.66
C ARG A 310 11.94 16.05 -27.05
N THR A 311 12.39 15.12 -27.88
CA THR A 311 13.69 15.21 -28.54
C THR A 311 13.71 16.53 -29.29
N LYS A 312 14.59 17.43 -28.86
CA LYS A 312 14.75 18.74 -29.47
C LYS A 312 15.48 18.50 -30.79
N ASP A 313 14.73 18.37 -31.89
CA ASP A 313 15.29 18.37 -33.23
C ASP A 313 16.09 19.66 -33.41
N LYS A 314 17.39 19.50 -33.69
CA LYS A 314 18.25 20.57 -34.15
C LYS A 314 17.83 20.92 -35.58
N SER A 315 16.96 21.91 -35.73
CA SER A 315 16.78 22.55 -37.04
C SER A 315 17.96 23.48 -37.31
N SER A 316 18.66 23.17 -38.39
CA SER A 316 19.65 23.98 -39.07
C SER A 316 19.04 25.35 -39.43
N LYS A 317 19.66 26.44 -38.95
CA LYS A 317 19.40 27.79 -39.48
C LYS A 317 20.37 28.05 -40.63
N ALA A 318 19.84 28.10 -41.84
CA ALA A 318 20.45 28.73 -42.98
C ALA A 318 19.77 30.08 -43.23
N SER A 319 20.61 31.12 -43.33
CA SER A 319 20.51 32.31 -44.19
C SER A 319 19.40 33.35 -43.99
N SER A 320 19.82 34.57 -43.65
CA SER A 320 19.44 35.76 -44.43
C SER A 320 20.55 36.82 -44.36
N GLU A 321 20.89 37.35 -45.53
CA GLU A 321 21.97 38.28 -45.84
C GLU A 321 21.63 39.75 -45.53
N LEU A 322 22.67 40.50 -45.10
CA LEU A 322 23.15 41.85 -45.53
C LEU A 322 22.24 43.10 -45.34
N PRO A 323 22.80 44.34 -45.18
CA PRO A 323 23.87 44.89 -46.03
C PRO A 323 24.98 45.75 -45.39
N ASN A 324 26.18 45.54 -45.94
CA ASN A 324 27.11 46.50 -46.54
C ASN A 324 27.25 47.89 -45.89
N LYS A 325 28.43 48.17 -45.30
CA LYS A 325 29.08 49.48 -45.35
C LYS A 325 30.59 49.31 -45.48
N GLN A 326 31.17 50.11 -46.38
CA GLN A 326 32.53 50.09 -46.86
C GLN A 326 33.18 51.46 -46.57
N TRP A 327 34.49 51.45 -46.33
CA TRP A 327 35.46 52.58 -46.25
C TRP A 327 35.34 53.49 -45.01
N VAL A 328 36.40 53.85 -44.27
CA VAL A 328 37.83 54.08 -44.57
C VAL A 328 38.74 53.35 -43.58
#